data_AF-R6Z313-F1
#
_entry.id   AF-R6Z313-F1
#
_cell.length_a   1.000
_cell.length_b   1.000
_cell.length_c   1.000
_cell.angle_alpha   90.00
_cell.angle_beta   90.00
_cell.angle_gamma   90.00
#
_symmetry.space_group_name_H-M   'P 1'
#
loop_
_entity.id
_entity.type
_entity.pdbx_description
1 polymer ?
#
loop_
_entity_poly.entity_id
_entity_poly.type
_entity_poly.pdbx_seq_one_letter_code
_entity_poly.pdbx_strand_id
1 'polypeptide(L)'
;MTMFSTETLNLKEKLQKSEADDMREFGRNQGWTEEEIELCIHDTYLRGEIVHYRELLCEDEEILEALFDRGFERSEIEKMLKMV
;
A
#
# COMPACT_ATOMS: atom_id res chain seq x y z
N MET A 1 25.85 -2.11 5.19
CA MET A 1 25.01 -1.28 4.31
C MET A 1 24.72 -2.09 3.06
N THR A 2 23.60 -2.80 3.05
CA THR A 2 23.06 -3.42 1.84
C THR A 2 22.49 -2.30 0.98
N MET A 3 23.21 -1.90 -0.07
CA MET A 3 22.65 -1.10 -1.15
C MET A 3 21.61 -1.98 -1.86
N PHE A 4 20.36 -1.97 -1.40
CA PHE A 4 19.26 -2.29 -2.30
C PHE A 4 19.40 -1.33 -3.47
N SER A 5 19.75 -1.86 -4.64
CA SER A 5 20.14 -1.05 -5.78
C SER A 5 18.97 -0.13 -6.12
N THR A 6 19.28 1.11 -6.51
CA THR A 6 18.29 2.07 -7.04
C THR A 6 17.38 1.46 -8.12
N GLU A 7 17.84 0.40 -8.79
CA GLU A 7 17.07 -0.40 -9.74
C GLU A 7 15.93 -1.20 -9.08
N THR A 8 16.13 -1.77 -7.89
CA THR A 8 15.08 -2.51 -7.16
C THR A 8 13.94 -1.60 -6.70
N LEU A 9 14.25 -0.38 -6.22
CA LEU A 9 13.26 0.64 -5.89
C LEU A 9 12.46 1.07 -7.13
N ASN A 10 13.15 1.31 -8.24
CA ASN A 10 12.54 1.71 -9.51
C ASN A 10 11.61 0.63 -10.09
N LEU A 11 11.95 -0.65 -9.91
CA LEU A 11 11.08 -1.76 -10.29
C LEU A 11 9.83 -1.85 -9.40
N LYS A 12 9.96 -1.65 -8.08
CA LYS A 12 8.82 -1.65 -7.15
C LYS A 12 7.83 -0.52 -7.50
N GLU A 13 8.32 0.69 -7.74
CA GLU A 13 7.48 1.83 -8.14
C GLU A 13 6.77 1.59 -9.48
N LYS A 14 7.48 1.01 -10.46
CA LYS A 14 6.89 0.65 -11.76
C LYS A 14 5.81 -0.43 -11.64
N LEU A 15 6.05 -1.44 -10.81
CA LEU A 15 5.08 -2.51 -10.57
C LEU A 15 3.83 -1.94 -9.90
N GLN A 16 4.00 -1.15 -8.84
CA GLN A 16 2.89 -0.49 -8.16
C GLN A 16 2.06 0.34 -9.14
N LYS A 17 2.72 1.13 -10.01
CA LYS A 17 2.00 1.92 -11.01
C LYS A 17 1.20 1.06 -12.00
N SER A 18 1.78 -0.05 -12.47
CA SER A 18 1.07 -0.98 -13.37
C SER A 18 -0.16 -1.59 -12.69
N GLU A 19 -0.03 -2.02 -11.44
CA GLU A 19 -1.14 -2.57 -10.65
C GLU A 19 -2.23 -1.53 -10.42
N ALA A 20 -1.87 -0.26 -10.19
CA ALA A 20 -2.84 0.83 -10.10
C ALA A 20 -3.63 1.01 -11.39
N ASP A 21 -2.94 0.97 -12.53
CA ASP A 21 -3.57 1.18 -13.84
C ASP A 21 -4.55 0.04 -14.17
N ASP A 22 -4.19 -1.20 -13.84
CA ASP A 22 -5.07 -2.37 -13.95
C ASP A 22 -6.30 -2.23 -13.03
N MET A 23 -6.11 -1.78 -11.79
CA MET A 23 -7.21 -1.52 -10.84
C MET A 23 -8.13 -0.39 -11.32
N ARG A 24 -7.57 0.67 -11.92
CA ARG A 24 -8.35 1.77 -12.52
C ARG A 24 -9.19 1.29 -13.69
N GLU A 25 -8.61 0.50 -14.59
CA GLU A 25 -9.34 -0.08 -15.71
C GLU A 25 -10.47 -1.00 -15.21
N PHE A 26 -10.16 -1.87 -14.26
CA PHE A 26 -11.13 -2.76 -13.65
C PHE A 26 -12.29 -1.97 -13.01
N GLY A 27 -11.98 -0.99 -12.16
CA GLY A 27 -13.00 -0.20 -11.46
C GLY A 27 -13.90 0.57 -12.42
N ARG A 28 -13.34 1.18 -13.47
CA ARG A 28 -14.13 1.85 -14.53
C ARG A 28 -15.05 0.87 -15.25
N ASN A 29 -14.58 -0.34 -15.55
CA ASN A 29 -15.39 -1.38 -16.19
C ASN A 29 -16.52 -1.91 -15.27
N GLN A 30 -16.35 -1.82 -13.95
CA GLN A 30 -17.39 -2.13 -12.96
C GLN A 30 -18.34 -0.96 -12.69
N GLY A 31 -18.07 0.23 -13.26
CA GLY A 31 -18.89 1.43 -13.05
C GLY A 31 -18.63 2.15 -11.72
N TRP A 32 -17.46 1.93 -11.10
CA TRP A 32 -17.04 2.68 -9.92
C TRP A 32 -16.73 4.13 -10.28
N THR A 33 -16.94 5.02 -9.31
CA THR A 33 -16.49 6.41 -9.38
C THR A 33 -14.96 6.48 -9.25
N GLU A 34 -14.35 7.55 -9.78
CA GLU A 34 -12.90 7.76 -9.64
C GLU A 34 -12.48 7.84 -8.16
N GLU A 35 -13.35 8.37 -7.29
CA GLU A 35 -13.11 8.40 -5.84
C GLU A 35 -13.07 7.00 -5.22
N GLU A 36 -14.02 6.12 -5.57
CA GLU A 36 -14.02 4.72 -5.12
C GLU A 36 -12.80 3.95 -5.63
N ILE A 37 -12.37 4.23 -6.87
CA ILE A 37 -11.20 3.61 -7.48
C ILE A 37 -9.92 4.02 -6.74
N GLU A 38 -9.70 5.31 -6.53
CA GLU A 38 -8.49 5.79 -5.84
C GLU A 38 -8.47 5.36 -4.37
N LEU A 39 -9.63 5.31 -3.69
CA LEU A 39 -9.73 4.72 -2.36
C LEU A 39 -9.36 3.23 -2.34
N CYS A 40 -9.84 2.45 -3.32
CA CYS A 40 -9.53 1.03 -3.43
C CYS A 40 -8.03 0.78 -3.66
N ILE A 41 -7.40 1.59 -4.51
CA ILE A 41 -5.96 1.56 -4.78
C ILE A 41 -5.19 1.90 -3.51
N HIS A 42 -5.57 2.99 -2.83
CA HIS A 42 -4.96 3.41 -1.56
C HIS A 42 -5.02 2.31 -0.50
N ASP A 43 -6.21 1.74 -0.25
CA ASP A 43 -6.41 0.67 0.73
C ASP A 43 -5.62 -0.59 0.38
N THR A 44 -5.53 -0.91 -0.90
CA THR A 44 -4.76 -2.07 -1.39
C THR A 44 -3.27 -1.90 -1.13
N TYR A 45 -2.72 -0.72 -1.37
CA TYR A 45 -1.32 -0.43 -1.05
C TYR A 45 -1.04 -0.46 0.44
N LEU A 46 -1.89 0.19 1.24
CA LEU A 46 -1.74 0.20 2.69
C LEU A 46 -1.76 -1.23 3.26
N ARG A 47 -2.69 -2.06 2.78
CA ARG A 47 -2.76 -3.47 3.14
C ARG A 47 -1.51 -4.24 2.73
N GLY A 48 -1.01 -4.01 1.51
CA GLY A 48 0.20 -4.65 1.00
C GLY A 48 1.43 -4.34 1.86
N GLU A 49 1.60 -3.08 2.27
CA GLU A 49 2.71 -2.69 3.15
C GLU A 49 2.56 -3.28 4.56
N ILE A 50 1.35 -3.31 5.13
CA ILE A 50 1.10 -3.97 6.43
C ILE A 50 1.48 -5.45 6.37
N VAL A 51 1.05 -6.17 5.33
CA VAL A 51 1.41 -7.59 5.14
C VAL A 51 2.91 -7.74 5.03
N HIS A 52 3.57 -6.89 4.24
CA HIS A 52 5.03 -6.92 4.10
C HIS A 52 5.75 -6.75 5.43
N TYR A 53 5.33 -5.81 6.28
CA TYR A 53 5.94 -5.64 7.60
C TYR A 53 5.67 -6.81 8.55
N ARG A 54 4.48 -7.41 8.50
CA ARG A 54 4.19 -8.64 9.28
C ARG A 54 5.04 -9.83 8.84
N GLU A 55 5.31 -9.97 7.55
CA GLU A 55 6.25 -10.98 7.04
C GLU A 55 7.68 -10.75 7.54
N LEU A 56 8.03 -9.49 7.84
CA LEU A 56 9.29 -9.13 8.50
C LEU A 56 9.25 -9.27 10.03
N LEU A 57 8.15 -9.79 10.59
CA LEU A 57 7.93 -9.98 12.02
C LEU A 57 7.92 -8.68 12.83
N CYS A 58 7.50 -7.57 12.23
CA CYS A 58 7.26 -6.32 12.96
C CYS A 58 5.97 -6.41 13.78
N GLU A 59 5.99 -5.81 14.97
CA GLU A 59 4.80 -5.66 15.83
C GLU A 59 3.90 -4.52 15.32
N ASP A 60 2.59 -4.57 15.64
CA ASP A 60 1.61 -3.61 15.12
C ASP A 60 1.99 -2.14 15.46
N GLU A 61 2.60 -1.87 16.63
CA GLU A 61 3.12 -0.53 16.96
C GLU A 61 4.25 -0.07 16.02
N GLU A 62 5.17 -0.98 15.66
CA GLU A 62 6.29 -0.68 14.75
C GLU A 62 5.78 -0.42 13.32
N ILE A 63 4.76 -1.19 12.89
CA ILE A 63 4.09 -1.01 11.61
C ILE A 63 3.40 0.35 11.55
N LEU A 64 2.68 0.71 12.63
CA LEU A 64 1.99 1.99 12.72
C LEU A 64 2.95 3.15 12.59
N GLU A 65 4.06 3.15 13.35
CA GLU A 65 5.06 4.21 13.27
C GLU A 65 5.69 4.30 11.88
N ALA A 66 6.08 3.16 11.29
CA ALA A 66 6.73 3.13 9.98
C ALA A 66 5.83 3.64 8.84
N LEU A 67 4.53 3.33 8.88
CA LEU A 67 3.57 3.80 7.88
C LEU A 67 3.14 5.25 8.11
N PHE A 68 3.03 5.66 9.37
CA PHE A 68 2.76 7.06 9.71
C PHE A 68 3.89 7.98 9.23
N ASP A 69 5.15 7.58 9.43
CA ASP A 69 6.32 8.31 8.92
C ASP A 69 6.37 8.40 7.39
N ARG A 70 5.69 7.48 6.70
CA ARG A 70 5.52 7.48 5.24
C ARG A 70 4.34 8.31 4.74
N GLY A 71 3.56 8.91 5.65
CA GLY A 71 2.50 9.86 5.34
C GLY A 71 1.08 9.29 5.32
N PHE A 72 0.87 8.04 5.75
CA PHE A 72 -0.48 7.49 5.91
C PHE A 72 -1.16 8.05 7.16
N GLU A 73 -2.48 8.19 7.13
CA GLU A 73 -3.20 8.63 8.31
C GLU A 73 -3.24 7.53 9.37
N ARG A 74 -2.98 7.91 10.63
CA ARG A 74 -2.97 6.97 11.76
C ARG A 74 -4.29 6.19 11.88
N SER A 75 -5.42 6.85 11.68
CA SER A 75 -6.75 6.23 11.71
C SER A 75 -6.95 5.16 10.64
N GLU A 76 -6.38 5.36 9.46
CA GLU A 76 -6.47 4.40 8.35
C GLU A 76 -5.61 3.17 8.62
N ILE A 77 -4.39 3.38 9.11
CA ILE A 77 -3.47 2.29 9.50
C ILE A 77 -4.09 1.45 10.62
N GLU A 78 -4.56 2.08 11.70
CA GLU A 78 -5.19 1.38 12.83
C GLU A 78 -6.45 0.60 12.43
N LYS A 79 -7.22 1.12 11.47
CA LYS A 79 -8.36 0.42 10.90
C LYS A 79 -7.90 -0.81 10.12
N MET A 80 -6.90 -0.67 9.26
CA MET A 80 -6.40 -1.78 8.44
C MET A 80 -5.70 -2.87 9.27
N LEU A 81 -4.92 -2.51 10.29
CA LEU A 81 -4.27 -3.48 11.18
C LEU A 81 -5.26 -4.44 11.86
N LYS A 82 -6.50 -3.97 12.12
CA LYS A 82 -7.59 -4.80 12.68
C LYS A 82 -8.28 -5.70 11.65
N MET A 83 -8.11 -5.42 10.36
CA MET A 83 -8.77 -6.12 9.25
C MET A 83 -7.87 -7.19 8.60
N VAL A 84 -6.55 -7.00 8.67
CA VAL A 84 -5.52 -7.93 8.18
C VAL A 84 -5.17 -8.91 9.28
#